data_AF-A0A7L6N6N0-F1
#
_entry.id   AF-A0A7L6N6N0-F1
#
_cell.length_a   1.000
_cell.length_b   1.000
_cell.length_c   1.000
_cell.angle_alpha   90.00
_cell.angle_beta   90.00
_cell.angle_gamma   90.00
#
_symmetry.space_group_name_H-M   'P 1'
#
loop_
_entity.id
_entity.type
_entity.pdbx_description
1 polymer ?
#
loop_
_entity_poly.entity_id
_entity_poly.type
_entity_poly.pdbx_seq_one_letter_code
_entity_poly.pdbx_strand_id
1 'polypeptide(L)'
;MAIIKALYTKFDISVSYHRITAFNISYAHKKITICLASYVSKEARAKQSKPIEELDISIPFEDYPLFLGVNPIVASYKWLKENVIGFEDALDDFDVLEPMLTNLEGDIDG
;
A
#
# COMPACT_ATOMS: atom_id res chain seq x y z
N MET A 1 -5.51 -4.07 1.73
CA MET A 1 -5.40 -3.42 0.42
C MET A 1 -3.96 -2.94 0.23
N ALA A 2 -3.48 -3.01 -0.99
CA ALA A 2 -2.22 -2.51 -1.51
C ALA A 2 -2.40 -2.20 -2.99
N ILE A 3 -1.41 -1.54 -3.60
CA ILE A 3 -1.33 -1.42 -5.06
C ILE A 3 -0.07 -2.12 -5.56
N ILE A 4 -0.22 -2.82 -6.69
CA ILE A 4 0.87 -3.52 -7.37
C ILE A 4 1.29 -2.66 -8.56
N LYS A 5 2.53 -2.20 -8.53
CA LYS A 5 3.13 -1.39 -9.59
C LYS A 5 4.63 -1.42 -9.47
N ALA A 6 5.34 -1.73 -10.55
CA ALA A 6 6.79 -1.67 -10.55
C ALA A 6 7.26 -0.21 -10.58
N LEU A 7 8.05 0.20 -9.59
CA LEU A 7 8.70 1.50 -9.49
C LEU A 7 10.15 1.32 -9.06
N TYR A 8 10.99 2.29 -9.41
CA TYR A 8 12.35 2.38 -8.89
C TYR A 8 12.37 3.40 -7.76
N THR A 9 12.92 2.99 -6.62
CA THR A 9 13.21 3.93 -5.53
C THR A 9 14.32 4.89 -5.95
N LYS A 10 14.55 5.94 -5.16
CA LYS A 10 15.68 6.88 -5.35
C LYS A 10 17.08 6.24 -5.33
N PHE A 11 17.18 4.96 -4.95
CA PHE A 11 18.42 4.19 -4.89
C PHE A 11 18.50 3.13 -6.00
N ASP A 12 17.69 3.25 -7.06
CA ASP A 12 17.59 2.29 -8.17
C ASP A 12 17.21 0.85 -7.74
N ILE A 13 16.61 0.70 -6.55
CA ILE A 13 16.04 -0.57 -6.11
C ILE A 13 14.62 -0.69 -6.65
N SER A 14 14.34 -1.78 -7.35
CA SER A 14 13.01 -2.11 -7.87
C SER A 14 12.08 -2.55 -6.73
N VAL A 15 10.93 -1.91 -6.64
CA VAL A 15 9.83 -2.24 -5.72
C VAL A 15 8.57 -2.45 -6.54
N SER A 16 7.69 -3.33 -6.09
CA SER A 16 6.47 -3.68 -6.84
C SER A 16 5.20 -3.67 -6.00
N TYR A 17 5.32 -3.56 -4.69
CA TYR A 17 4.22 -3.71 -3.74
C TYR A 17 4.14 -2.52 -2.80
N HIS A 18 3.08 -1.73 -2.88
CA HIS A 18 2.94 -0.48 -2.14
C HIS A 18 1.72 -0.50 -1.24
N ARG A 19 1.92 -0.22 0.04
CA ARG A 19 0.88 -0.32 1.06
C ARG A 19 0.85 0.92 1.95
N ILE A 20 -0.33 1.48 2.11
CA ILE A 20 -0.58 2.52 3.11
C ILE A 20 -0.50 1.84 4.48
N THR A 21 0.48 2.25 5.28
CA THR A 21 0.72 1.72 6.63
C THR A 21 0.06 2.58 7.69
N ALA A 22 -0.03 3.87 7.44
CA ALA A 22 -0.71 4.82 8.31
C ALA A 22 -1.35 5.95 7.49
N PHE A 23 -2.37 6.56 8.10
CA PHE A 23 -3.05 7.73 7.58
C PHE A 23 -3.25 8.71 8.74
N ASN A 24 -2.86 9.96 8.53
CA ASN A 24 -3.07 11.03 9.49
C ASN A 24 -4.00 12.09 8.88
N ILE A 25 -5.01 12.49 9.64
CA ILE A 25 -5.85 13.64 9.32
C ILE A 25 -5.91 14.59 10.51
N SER A 26 -5.57 15.85 10.25
CA SER A 26 -5.70 16.95 11.18
C SER A 26 -6.87 17.82 10.74
N TYR A 27 -8.00 17.70 11.45
CA TYR A 27 -9.21 18.48 11.15
C TYR A 27 -9.02 19.98 11.44
N ALA A 28 -8.31 20.31 12.51
CA ALA A 28 -8.03 21.69 12.88
C ALA A 28 -7.19 22.41 11.82
N HIS A 29 -6.19 21.72 11.26
CA HIS A 29 -5.28 22.29 10.26
C HIS A 29 -5.64 21.95 8.82
N LYS A 30 -6.68 21.13 8.60
CA LYS A 30 -7.06 20.56 7.30
C LYS A 30 -5.88 19.96 6.55
N LYS A 31 -5.07 19.16 7.24
CA LYS A 31 -3.89 18.49 6.68
C LYS A 31 -4.10 17.00 6.68
N ILE A 32 -3.68 16.36 5.60
CA ILE A 32 -3.70 14.90 5.46
C ILE A 32 -2.32 14.44 5.05
N THR A 33 -1.85 13.37 5.70
CA THR A 33 -0.59 12.71 5.38
C THR A 33 -0.84 11.21 5.21
N ILE A 34 -0.44 10.67 4.07
CA ILE A 34 -0.45 9.24 3.78
C ILE A 34 0.95 8.70 4.00
N CYS A 35 1.10 7.69 4.85
CA CYS A 35 2.35 6.96 4.98
C CYS A 35 2.30 5.73 4.07
N LEU A 36 3.08 5.76 2.99
CA LEU A 36 3.16 4.70 1.99
C LEU A 36 4.46 3.91 2.15
N ALA A 37 4.35 2.62 2.40
CA ALA A 37 5.49 1.70 2.46
C ALA A 37 5.60 0.87 1.18
N SER A 38 6.80 0.81 0.62
CA SER A 38 7.14 0.10 -0.61
C SER A 38 8.00 -1.11 -0.30
N TYR A 39 7.62 -2.26 -0.85
CA TYR A 39 8.30 -3.54 -0.70
C TYR A 39 8.73 -4.07 -2.06
N VAL A 40 9.77 -4.90 -2.06
CA VAL A 40 10.23 -5.61 -3.28
C VAL A 40 9.10 -6.46 -3.86
N SER A 41 8.30 -7.10 -3.01
CA SER A 41 7.15 -7.91 -3.41
C SER A 41 6.11 -8.07 -2.29
N LYS A 42 4.95 -8.65 -2.64
CA LYS A 42 3.88 -9.02 -1.67
C LYS A 42 4.38 -10.04 -0.64
N GLU A 43 5.18 -11.01 -1.08
CA GLU A 43 5.75 -12.07 -0.24
C GLU A 43 6.73 -11.51 0.77
N ALA A 44 7.54 -10.51 0.38
CA ALA A 44 8.45 -9.84 1.32
C ALA A 44 7.67 -9.20 2.47
N ARG A 45 6.56 -8.53 2.17
CA ARG A 45 5.66 -7.99 3.19
C ARG A 45 5.01 -9.10 4.02
N ALA A 46 4.56 -10.20 3.40
CA ALA A 46 3.92 -11.32 4.10
C ALA A 46 4.89 -12.00 5.10
N LYS A 47 6.19 -12.02 4.78
CA LYS A 47 7.26 -12.49 5.66
C LYS A 47 7.71 -11.45 6.70
N GLN A 48 6.99 -10.34 6.85
CA GLN A 48 7.32 -9.26 7.77
C GLN A 48 8.70 -8.62 7.52
N SER A 49 9.20 -8.67 6.29
CA SER A 49 10.41 -7.93 5.91
C SER A 49 10.18 -6.43 6.10
N LYS A 50 11.25 -5.69 6.41
CA LYS A 50 11.20 -4.23 6.44
C LYS A 50 10.89 -3.67 5.04
N PRO A 51 10.10 -2.60 4.94
CA PRO A 51 9.92 -1.90 3.67
C PRO A 51 11.26 -1.36 3.17
N ILE A 52 11.43 -1.32 1.85
CA ILE A 52 12.60 -0.72 1.20
C ILE A 52 12.54 0.80 1.33
N GLU A 53 11.33 1.37 1.22
CA GLU A 53 11.11 2.79 1.30
C GLU A 53 9.79 3.08 2.02
N GLU A 54 9.79 4.13 2.83
CA GLU A 54 8.58 4.70 3.44
C GLU A 54 8.52 6.17 3.06
N LEU A 55 7.38 6.60 2.52
CA LEU A 55 7.14 7.98 2.10
C LEU A 55 5.94 8.56 2.82
N ASP A 56 6.12 9.78 3.34
CA ASP A 56 5.03 10.61 3.83
C ASP A 56 4.56 11.53 2.69
N ILE A 57 3.38 11.24 2.16
CA ILE A 57 2.76 12.00 1.08
C ILE A 57 1.76 12.97 1.70
N SER A 58 2.06 14.26 1.58
CA SER A 58 1.14 15.31 2.01
C SER A 58 0.11 15.57 0.91
N ILE A 59 -1.17 15.43 1.26
CA ILE A 59 -2.26 15.73 0.34
C ILE A 59 -2.43 17.24 0.20
N PRO A 60 -2.58 17.77 -1.02
CA PRO A 60 -2.89 19.18 -1.25
C PRO A 60 -4.16 19.61 -0.51
N PHE A 61 -4.20 20.88 -0.08
CA PHE A 61 -5.31 21.37 0.73
C PHE A 61 -6.66 21.32 -0.02
N GLU A 62 -6.62 21.56 -1.33
CA GLU A 62 -7.76 21.50 -2.24
C GLU A 62 -8.45 20.13 -2.27
N ASP A 63 -7.70 19.06 -2.03
CA ASP A 63 -8.18 17.69 -2.05
C ASP A 63 -8.64 17.21 -0.67
N TYR A 64 -8.41 17.98 0.40
CA TYR A 64 -8.87 17.66 1.75
C TYR A 64 -10.35 17.25 1.81
N PRO A 65 -11.29 17.92 1.12
CA PRO A 65 -12.71 17.54 1.14
C PRO A 65 -12.98 16.13 0.60
N LEU A 66 -12.13 15.58 -0.27
CA LEU A 66 -12.29 14.24 -0.86
C LEU A 66 -12.19 13.13 0.19
N PHE A 67 -11.63 13.43 1.37
CA PHE A 67 -11.41 12.48 2.46
C PHE A 67 -12.46 12.59 3.57
N LEU A 68 -13.46 13.47 3.43
CA LEU A 68 -14.51 13.65 4.43
C LEU A 68 -15.69 12.70 4.20
N GLY A 69 -16.13 12.02 5.26
CA GLY A 69 -17.30 11.13 5.21
C GLY A 69 -17.10 9.83 4.43
N VAL A 70 -15.86 9.51 4.05
CA VAL A 70 -15.49 8.29 3.31
C VAL A 70 -14.43 7.50 4.08
N ASN A 71 -14.16 6.26 3.64
CA ASN A 71 -13.02 5.51 4.17
C ASN A 71 -11.71 6.16 3.68
N PRO A 72 -10.90 6.74 4.58
CA PRO A 72 -9.72 7.51 4.19
C PRO A 72 -8.65 6.65 3.53
N ILE A 73 -8.54 5.37 3.89
CA ILE A 73 -7.58 4.46 3.26
C ILE A 73 -7.97 4.21 1.81
N VAL A 74 -9.24 3.92 1.55
CA VAL A 74 -9.75 3.70 0.18
C VAL A 74 -9.61 4.98 -0.66
N ALA A 75 -9.96 6.14 -0.10
CA ALA A 75 -9.79 7.43 -0.76
C ALA A 75 -8.32 7.71 -1.07
N SER A 76 -7.40 7.37 -0.16
CA SER A 76 -5.96 7.54 -0.36
C SER A 76 -5.46 6.74 -1.56
N TYR A 77 -5.85 5.47 -1.70
CA TYR A 77 -5.42 4.66 -2.86
C TYR A 77 -5.95 5.18 -4.19
N LYS A 78 -7.21 5.66 -4.22
CA LYS A 78 -7.76 6.31 -5.41
C LYS A 78 -6.98 7.57 -5.76
N TRP A 79 -6.75 8.41 -4.75
CA TRP A 79 -5.99 9.66 -4.90
C TRP A 79 -4.57 9.40 -5.41
N LEU A 80 -3.88 8.36 -4.90
CA LEU A 80 -2.55 7.97 -5.39
C LEU A 80 -2.57 7.64 -6.90
N LYS A 81 -3.56 6.88 -7.37
CA LYS A 81 -3.68 6.53 -8.80
C LYS A 81 -3.99 7.73 -9.68
N GLU A 82 -4.76 8.69 -9.17
CA GLU A 82 -5.19 9.86 -9.93
C GLU A 82 -4.13 10.98 -9.95
N ASN A 83 -3.27 11.07 -8.93
CA ASN A 83 -2.44 12.26 -8.70
C ASN A 83 -0.93 11.99 -8.57
N VAL A 84 -0.51 10.73 -8.40
CA VAL A 84 0.91 10.39 -8.25
C VAL A 84 1.41 9.70 -9.51
N ILE A 85 2.41 10.34 -10.14
CA ILE A 85 3.04 9.84 -11.35
C ILE A 85 3.58 8.43 -11.08
N GLY A 86 3.22 7.51 -11.96
CA GLY A 86 3.62 6.12 -11.89
C GLY A 86 2.64 5.22 -11.15
N PHE A 87 1.50 5.70 -10.62
CA PHE A 87 0.44 4.85 -10.04
C PHE A 87 -0.84 4.76 -10.86
N GLU A 88 -0.93 5.42 -12.02
CA GLU A 88 -2.15 5.57 -12.84
C GLU A 88 -2.79 4.22 -13.20
N ASP A 89 -1.95 3.26 -13.62
CA ASP A 89 -2.37 1.91 -14.02
C ASP A 89 -2.08 0.86 -12.92
N ALA A 90 -1.89 1.29 -11.67
CA ALA A 90 -1.58 0.37 -10.59
C ALA A 90 -2.78 -0.55 -10.29
N LEU A 91 -2.51 -1.85 -10.12
CA LEU A 91 -3.55 -2.83 -9.81
C LEU A 91 -3.83 -2.85 -8.32
N ASP A 92 -5.11 -2.91 -7.93
CA ASP A 92 -5.46 -3.11 -6.53
C ASP A 92 -5.23 -4.56 -6.11
N ASP A 93 -4.50 -4.74 -5.01
CA ASP A 93 -4.44 -6.01 -4.27
C ASP A 93 -5.30 -5.88 -3.02
N PHE A 94 -6.45 -6.53 -3.01
CA PHE A 94 -7.37 -6.51 -1.88
C PHE A 94 -6.92 -7.40 -0.70
N ASP A 95 -5.73 -8.01 -0.79
CA ASP A 95 -5.12 -8.78 0.29
C ASP A 95 -5.94 -10.05 0.61
N VAL A 96 -6.37 -10.77 -0.43
CA VAL A 96 -6.75 -12.19 -0.26
C VAL A 96 -5.43 -12.97 -0.20
N LEU A 97 -4.93 -13.19 1.01
CA LEU A 97 -4.01 -14.31 1.21
C LEU A 97 -4.88 -15.55 1.06
N GLU A 98 -4.83 -16.22 -0.10
CA GLU A 98 -5.33 -17.59 -0.16
C GLU A 98 -4.69 -18.34 1.01
N PRO A 99 -5.49 -19.02 1.86
CA PRO A 99 -4.90 -19.84 2.90
C PRO A 99 -3.94 -20.80 2.20
N MET A 100 -2.66 -20.75 2.61
CA MET A 100 -1.68 -21.74 2.18
C MET A 100 -2.33 -23.10 2.43
N LEU A 101 -2.72 -23.81 1.37
CA LEU A 101 -3.08 -25.21 1.48
C LEU A 101 -1.81 -25.87 2.00
N THR A 102 -1.74 -26.05 3.32
CA THR A 102 -0.82 -26.98 3.93
C THR A 102 -1.11 -28.29 3.25
N ASN A 103 -0.20 -28.75 2.38
CA ASN A 103 -0.23 -30.10 1.87
C ASN A 103 -0.16 -31.03 3.09
N LEU A 104 -1.32 -31.45 3.59
CA LEU A 104 -1.45 -32.62 4.43
C LEU A 104 -1.28 -33.83 3.52
N GLU A 105 -0.06 -34.04 3.03
CA GLU A 105 0.36 -35.30 2.44
C GLU A 105 1.49 -35.87 3.29
N GLY A 106 1.22 -37.04 3.88
CA GLY A 106 2.23 -37.97 4.36
C GLY A 106 2.62 -37.81 5.83
N ASP A 107 1.96 -38.56 6.71
CA ASP A 107 2.62 -39.60 7.53
C ASP A 107 1.70 -40.08 8.65
N ILE A 108 1.04 -41.22 8.43
CA ILE A 108 1.15 -42.40 9.30
C ILE A 108 0.59 -43.61 8.55
N ASP A 109 1.49 -44.31 7.86
CA ASP A 109 1.41 -45.76 7.72
C ASP A 109 2.01 -46.38 8.99
N GLY A 110 1.30 -47.35 9.58
CA GLY A 110 1.65 -48.00 10.86
C GLY A 110 0.47 -48.67 11.54
#